data_AF-A0A2D2CX51-F1
#
_entry.id   AF-A0A2D2CX51-F1
#
_cell.length_a   1.000
_cell.length_b   1.000
_cell.length_c   1.000
_cell.angle_alpha   90.00
_cell.angle_beta   90.00
_cell.angle_gamma   90.00
#
_symmetry.space_group_name_H-M   'P 1'
#
loop_
_entity.id
_entity.type
_entity.pdbx_description
1 polymer ?
#
loop_
_entity_poly.entity_id
_entity_poly.type
_entity_poly.pdbx_seq_one_letter_code
_entity_poly.pdbx_strand_id
1 'polypeptide(L)'
;MAWRGDGIVGNDSIIGWIGENHVGDLASIAGVGISVIGFMVTVYDVRRSRKAAELAQQAAQDAKNSIQIFETVVDLSAAIQMLEEVKRAHRNRQWEALPDRYANLRKTLISIRRSSDLSDEHASVFQAAIANLRDMEQAVEKSLPNMPQGSHHRFNELLSKDVDELAGVLAELKFSEIGA
;
A
#
# COMPACT_ATOMS: atom_id res chain seq x y z
N MET A 1 -43.69 2.61 73.63
CA MET A 1 -43.81 1.41 72.77
C MET A 1 -42.40 1.11 72.26
N ALA A 2 -41.71 0.19 72.93
CA ALA A 2 -40.25 0.07 72.85
C ALA A 2 -39.84 -1.03 71.85
N TRP A 3 -38.86 -0.70 71.01
CA TRP A 3 -38.25 -1.59 70.03
C TRP A 3 -37.47 -2.72 70.72
N ARG A 4 -37.72 -3.96 70.30
CA ARG A 4 -37.01 -5.17 70.73
C ARG A 4 -35.98 -5.49 69.65
N GLY A 5 -34.70 -5.34 69.99
CA GLY A 5 -33.58 -5.72 69.12
C GLY A 5 -33.31 -7.21 69.24
N ASP A 6 -33.38 -7.91 68.12
CA ASP A 6 -33.01 -9.32 68.01
C ASP A 6 -31.49 -9.48 67.83
N GLY A 7 -31.02 -10.63 68.31
CA GLY A 7 -29.65 -10.89 68.71
C GLY A 7 -28.64 -11.04 67.58
N ILE A 8 -27.45 -10.50 67.82
CA ILE A 8 -26.21 -10.88 67.15
C ILE A 8 -25.51 -11.90 68.07
N VAL A 9 -25.79 -13.19 67.89
CA VAL A 9 -25.14 -14.29 68.68
C VAL A 9 -24.23 -15.16 67.80
N GLY A 10 -23.91 -14.72 66.57
CA GLY A 10 -23.18 -15.55 65.60
C GLY A 10 -21.67 -15.34 65.52
N ASN A 11 -21.08 -14.33 66.16
CA ASN A 11 -19.75 -13.85 65.75
C ASN A 11 -18.57 -14.50 66.50
N ASP A 12 -18.69 -14.72 67.81
CA ASP A 12 -17.54 -15.13 68.63
C ASP A 12 -17.14 -16.60 68.42
N SER A 13 -18.09 -17.46 68.04
CA SER A 13 -17.86 -18.89 67.77
C SER A 13 -17.09 -19.14 66.46
N ILE A 14 -17.30 -18.27 65.46
CA ILE A 14 -16.68 -18.37 64.14
C ILE A 14 -15.22 -17.93 64.20
N ILE A 15 -14.93 -16.88 64.99
CA ILE A 15 -13.58 -16.32 65.13
C ILE A 15 -12.64 -17.30 65.87
N GLY A 16 -13.13 -18.02 66.89
CA GLY A 16 -12.33 -19.04 67.60
C GLY A 16 -11.94 -20.24 66.73
N TRP A 17 -12.87 -20.74 65.91
CA TRP A 17 -12.65 -21.89 65.03
C TRP A 17 -11.68 -21.60 63.87
N ILE A 18 -11.65 -20.36 63.37
CA ILE A 18 -10.72 -19.91 62.32
C ILE A 18 -9.28 -19.82 62.85
N GLY A 19 -9.09 -19.44 64.11
CA GLY A 19 -7.78 -19.35 64.75
C GLY A 19 -7.10 -20.71 64.99
N GLU A 20 -7.85 -21.73 65.42
CA GLU A 20 -7.31 -23.06 65.73
C GLU A 20 -6.95 -23.90 64.49
N ASN A 21 -7.58 -23.67 63.33
CA ASN A 21 -7.37 -24.50 62.13
C ASN A 21 -6.40 -23.93 61.07
N HIS A 22 -5.68 -22.84 61.37
CA HIS A 22 -4.73 -22.18 60.44
C HIS A 22 -5.32 -21.91 59.03
N VAL A 23 -6.64 -21.73 58.94
CA VAL A 23 -7.39 -21.61 57.68
C VAL A 23 -6.96 -20.36 56.90
N GLY A 24 -6.49 -19.34 57.60
CA GLY A 24 -5.93 -18.12 57.02
C GLY A 24 -4.68 -18.35 56.16
N ASP A 25 -3.76 -19.22 56.62
CA ASP A 25 -2.54 -19.53 55.87
C ASP A 25 -2.87 -20.32 54.59
N LEU A 26 -3.77 -21.30 54.69
CA LEU A 26 -4.22 -22.07 53.52
C LEU A 26 -4.94 -21.18 52.49
N ALA A 27 -5.79 -20.25 52.95
CA ALA A 27 -6.49 -19.30 52.10
C ALA A 27 -5.51 -18.34 51.40
N SER A 28 -4.46 -17.89 52.10
CA SER A 28 -3.42 -17.02 51.52
C SER A 28 -2.63 -17.73 50.41
N ILE A 29 -2.24 -18.99 50.63
CA ILE A 29 -1.51 -19.81 49.66
C ILE A 29 -2.39 -20.10 48.44
N ALA A 30 -3.66 -20.44 48.65
CA ALA A 30 -4.62 -20.66 47.56
C ALA A 30 -4.84 -19.39 46.73
N GLY A 31 -4.96 -18.23 47.39
CA GLY A 31 -5.10 -16.94 46.71
C GLY A 31 -3.88 -16.57 45.86
N VAL A 32 -2.67 -16.84 46.35
CA VAL A 32 -1.43 -16.65 45.58
C VAL A 32 -1.37 -17.63 44.39
N GLY A 33 -1.75 -18.89 44.59
CA GLY A 33 -1.81 -19.88 43.50
C GLY A 33 -2.74 -19.44 42.37
N ILE A 34 -3.95 -18.98 42.71
CA ILE A 34 -4.93 -18.49 41.74
C ILE A 34 -4.41 -17.25 41.01
N SER A 35 -3.77 -16.30 41.71
CA SER A 35 -3.26 -15.08 41.09
C SER A 35 -2.11 -15.35 40.12
N VAL A 36 -1.19 -16.25 40.46
CA VAL A 36 -0.10 -16.68 39.57
C VAL A 36 -0.66 -17.33 38.30
N ILE A 37 -1.65 -18.22 38.43
CA ILE A 37 -2.28 -18.86 37.27
C ILE A 37 -2.99 -17.81 36.39
N GLY A 38 -3.78 -16.92 36.98
CA GLY A 38 -4.47 -15.85 36.26
C GLY A 38 -3.50 -14.92 35.52
N PHE A 39 -2.36 -14.58 36.14
CA PHE A 39 -1.30 -13.82 35.50
C PHE A 39 -0.65 -14.60 34.34
N MET A 40 -0.39 -15.89 34.49
CA MET A 40 0.17 -16.72 33.42
C MET A 40 -0.76 -16.78 32.20
N VAL A 41 -2.08 -16.94 32.41
CA VAL A 41 -3.09 -16.89 31.33
C VAL A 41 -3.09 -15.53 30.66
N THR A 42 -3.06 -14.44 31.43
CA THR A 42 -3.01 -13.07 30.89
C THR A 42 -1.78 -12.84 30.02
N VAL A 43 -0.59 -13.28 30.48
CA VAL A 43 0.66 -13.18 29.70
C VAL A 43 0.58 -14.00 28.41
N TYR A 44 -0.03 -15.19 28.47
CA TYR A 44 -0.24 -16.03 27.28
C TYR A 44 -1.15 -15.34 26.26
N ASP A 45 -2.28 -14.80 26.69
CA ASP A 45 -3.23 -14.11 25.81
C ASP A 45 -2.64 -12.83 25.20
N VAL A 46 -1.87 -12.06 25.98
CA VAL A 46 -1.16 -10.89 25.46
C VAL A 46 -0.14 -11.30 24.39
N ARG A 47 0.64 -12.37 24.61
CA ARG A 47 1.61 -12.86 23.62
C ARG A 47 0.93 -13.35 22.35
N ARG A 48 -0.17 -14.10 22.48
CA ARG A 48 -0.97 -14.55 21.34
C ARG A 48 -1.56 -13.37 20.56
N SER A 49 -2.06 -12.37 21.26
CA SER A 49 -2.64 -11.16 20.65
C SER A 49 -1.59 -10.34 19.90
N ARG A 50 -0.39 -10.19 20.47
CA ARG A 50 0.74 -9.54 19.77
C ARG A 50 1.09 -10.25 18.47
N LYS A 51 1.21 -11.59 18.50
CA LYS A 51 1.50 -12.37 17.30
C LYS A 51 0.41 -12.22 16.23
N ALA A 52 -0.86 -12.21 16.64
CA ALA A 52 -1.97 -11.99 15.71
C ALA A 52 -1.93 -10.57 15.10
N ALA A 53 -1.59 -9.56 15.91
CA ALA A 53 -1.45 -8.18 15.44
C ALA A 53 -0.26 -8.01 14.48
N GLU A 54 0.88 -8.64 14.76
CA GLU A 54 2.06 -8.65 13.88
C GLU A 54 1.73 -9.28 12.52
N LEU A 55 1.06 -10.44 12.51
CA LEU A 55 0.62 -11.09 11.27
C LEU A 55 -0.38 -10.24 10.49
N ALA A 56 -1.33 -9.60 11.19
CA ALA A 56 -2.28 -8.70 10.55
C ALA A 56 -1.60 -7.45 9.95
N GLN A 57 -0.61 -6.88 10.66
CA GLN A 57 0.17 -5.75 10.17
C GLN A 57 0.97 -6.14 8.93
N GLN A 58 1.61 -7.32 8.93
CA GLN A 58 2.35 -7.83 7.78
C GLN A 58 1.42 -8.03 6.58
N ALA A 59 0.30 -8.74 6.75
CA ALA A 59 -0.66 -8.97 5.68
C ALA A 59 -1.25 -7.66 5.12
N ALA A 60 -1.49 -6.67 5.98
CA ALA A 60 -1.96 -5.36 5.56
C ALA A 60 -0.89 -4.60 4.76
N GLN A 61 0.38 -4.72 5.13
CA GLN A 61 1.48 -4.10 4.40
C GLN A 61 1.70 -4.76 3.03
N ASP A 62 1.61 -6.09 2.96
CA ASP A 62 1.72 -6.85 1.71
C ASP A 62 0.57 -6.51 0.77
N ALA A 63 -0.66 -6.43 1.30
CA ALA A 63 -1.83 -5.99 0.54
C ALA A 63 -1.68 -4.55 0.03
N LYS A 64 -1.19 -3.64 0.87
CA LYS A 64 -0.92 -2.24 0.47
C LYS A 64 0.10 -2.17 -0.67
N ASN A 65 1.20 -2.91 -0.58
CA ASN A 65 2.23 -2.93 -1.61
C ASN A 65 1.66 -3.50 -2.92
N SER A 66 0.85 -4.55 -2.86
CA SER A 66 0.20 -5.16 -4.03
C SER A 66 -0.76 -4.18 -4.71
N ILE A 67 -1.55 -3.44 -3.94
CA ILE A 67 -2.45 -2.40 -4.47
C ILE A 67 -1.66 -1.30 -5.18
N GLN A 68 -0.54 -0.85 -4.59
CA GLN A 68 0.31 0.17 -5.20
C GLN A 68 0.88 -0.29 -6.55
N ILE A 69 1.40 -1.52 -6.62
CA ILE A 69 1.89 -2.09 -7.89
C ILE A 69 0.77 -2.22 -8.91
N PHE A 70 -0.41 -2.67 -8.49
CA PHE A 70 -1.58 -2.79 -9.36
C PHE A 70 -2.01 -1.43 -9.94
N GLU A 71 -2.07 -0.38 -9.12
CA GLU A 71 -2.34 0.99 -9.58
C GLU A 71 -1.29 1.44 -10.62
N THR A 72 0.00 1.22 -10.37
CA THR A 72 1.08 1.49 -11.33
C THR A 72 0.88 0.75 -12.64
N VAL A 73 0.52 -0.53 -12.60
CA VAL A 73 0.28 -1.37 -13.79
C VAL A 73 -0.90 -0.85 -14.61
N VAL A 74 -1.98 -0.43 -13.96
CA VAL A 74 -3.16 0.16 -14.61
C VAL A 74 -2.81 1.49 -15.26
N ASP A 75 -2.15 2.39 -14.52
CA ASP A 75 -1.77 3.70 -15.03
C ASP A 75 -0.77 3.62 -16.18
N LEU A 76 0.20 2.71 -16.10
CA LEU A 76 1.18 2.47 -17.16
C LEU A 76 0.51 1.90 -18.42
N SER A 77 -0.45 0.98 -18.26
CA SER A 77 -1.24 0.45 -19.39
C SER A 77 -2.02 1.57 -20.09
N ALA A 78 -2.63 2.48 -19.32
CA ALA A 78 -3.31 3.65 -19.86
C ALA A 78 -2.34 4.60 -20.57
N ALA A 79 -1.13 4.82 -20.03
CA ALA A 79 -0.10 5.63 -20.67
C ALA A 79 0.38 5.06 -22.01
N ILE A 80 0.57 3.75 -22.10
CA ILE A 80 0.91 3.06 -23.36
C ILE A 80 -0.21 3.21 -24.38
N GLN A 81 -1.47 3.09 -23.97
CA GLN A 81 -2.60 3.31 -24.86
C GLN A 81 -2.63 4.76 -25.39
N MET A 82 -2.35 5.76 -24.55
CA MET A 82 -2.24 7.15 -24.96
C MET A 82 -1.09 7.37 -25.96
N LEU A 83 0.06 6.72 -25.79
CA LEU A 83 1.17 6.74 -26.76
C LEU A 83 0.73 6.22 -28.14
N GLU A 84 0.00 5.11 -28.18
CA GLU A 84 -0.53 4.56 -29.42
C GLU A 84 -1.56 5.48 -30.10
N GLU A 85 -2.38 6.18 -29.32
CA GLU A 85 -3.28 7.21 -29.84
C GLU A 85 -2.51 8.39 -30.44
N VAL A 86 -1.42 8.84 -29.79
CA VAL A 86 -0.53 9.87 -30.33
C VAL A 86 0.09 9.42 -31.67
N LYS A 87 0.56 8.17 -31.77
CA LYS A 87 1.04 7.59 -33.04
C LYS A 87 -0.05 7.59 -34.13
N ARG A 88 -1.30 7.30 -33.77
CA ARG A 88 -2.45 7.40 -34.69
C ARG A 88 -2.69 8.85 -35.13
N ALA A 89 -2.64 9.81 -34.21
CA ALA A 89 -2.79 11.23 -34.52
C ALA A 89 -1.69 11.75 -35.46
N HIS A 90 -0.44 11.30 -35.31
CA HIS A 90 0.64 11.56 -36.28
C HIS A 90 0.32 11.08 -37.69
N ARG A 91 -0.15 9.83 -37.82
CA ARG A 91 -0.51 9.25 -39.12
C ARG A 91 -1.67 10.01 -39.78
N ASN A 92 -2.62 10.44 -38.96
CA ASN A 92 -3.79 11.20 -39.39
C ASN A 92 -3.51 12.71 -39.55
N ARG A 93 -2.26 13.16 -39.34
CA ARG A 93 -1.83 14.56 -39.45
C ARG A 93 -2.63 15.52 -38.56
N GLN A 94 -3.07 15.06 -37.39
CA GLN A 94 -3.83 15.86 -36.42
C GLN A 94 -2.88 16.68 -35.54
N TRP A 95 -2.05 17.53 -36.15
CA TRP A 95 -0.91 18.18 -35.49
C TRP A 95 -1.29 19.17 -34.40
N GLU A 96 -2.41 19.87 -34.57
CA GLU A 96 -2.88 20.90 -33.64
C GLU A 96 -3.19 20.37 -32.23
N ALA A 97 -3.64 19.10 -32.13
CA ALA A 97 -4.01 18.49 -30.86
C ALA A 97 -2.87 17.74 -30.17
N LEU A 98 -1.70 17.61 -30.81
CA LEU A 98 -0.59 16.82 -30.27
C LEU A 98 0.12 17.47 -29.08
N PRO A 99 0.39 18.79 -29.04
CA PRO A 99 1.06 19.41 -27.89
C PRO A 99 0.33 19.11 -26.57
N ASP A 100 -1.00 19.27 -26.55
CA ASP A 100 -1.82 18.95 -25.38
C ASP A 100 -1.74 17.47 -25.00
N ARG A 101 -1.77 16.56 -25.99
CA ARG A 101 -1.64 15.12 -25.75
C ARG A 101 -0.26 14.76 -25.18
N TYR A 102 0.81 15.38 -25.68
CA TYR A 102 2.15 15.20 -25.13
C TYR A 102 2.28 15.71 -23.70
N ALA A 103 1.75 16.91 -23.44
CA ALA A 103 1.77 17.49 -22.10
C ALA A 103 1.02 16.62 -21.09
N ASN A 104 -0.15 16.10 -21.47
CA ASN A 104 -0.94 15.21 -20.63
C ASN A 104 -0.23 13.88 -20.38
N LEU A 105 0.26 13.23 -21.43
CA LEU A 105 1.00 11.98 -21.31
C LEU A 105 2.27 12.13 -20.44
N ARG A 106 3.01 13.23 -20.62
CA ARG A 106 4.18 13.54 -19.79
C ARG A 106 3.79 13.70 -18.32
N LYS A 107 2.69 14.39 -18.01
CA LYS A 107 2.19 14.51 -16.63
C LYS A 107 1.84 13.14 -16.05
N THR A 108 1.19 12.28 -16.83
CA THR A 108 0.88 10.90 -16.41
C THR A 108 2.16 10.12 -16.11
N LEU A 109 3.16 10.11 -17.00
CA LEU A 109 4.43 9.42 -16.78
C LEU A 109 5.20 9.96 -15.56
N ILE A 110 5.19 11.28 -15.34
CA ILE A 110 5.79 11.89 -14.15
C ILE A 110 5.06 11.44 -12.88
N SER A 111 3.72 11.36 -12.92
CA SER A 111 2.91 10.90 -11.80
C SER A 111 3.24 9.47 -11.44
N ILE A 112 3.21 8.56 -12.43
CA ILE A 112 3.53 7.13 -12.25
C ILE A 112 4.93 6.98 -11.65
N ARG A 113 5.93 7.66 -12.20
CA ARG A 113 7.30 7.59 -11.69
C ARG A 113 7.44 8.07 -10.25
N ARG A 114 6.61 9.02 -9.79
CA ARG A 114 6.67 9.55 -8.42
C ARG A 114 5.88 8.73 -7.42
N SER A 115 4.80 8.09 -7.85
CA SER A 115 3.92 7.28 -6.98
C SER A 115 4.43 5.86 -6.78
N SER A 116 5.29 5.39 -7.68
CA SER A 116 5.73 3.99 -7.74
C SER A 116 7.15 3.85 -7.21
N ASP A 117 7.42 2.80 -6.43
CA ASP A 117 8.76 2.44 -5.97
C ASP A 117 9.49 1.67 -7.09
N LEU A 118 9.84 2.40 -8.16
CA LEU A 118 10.49 1.83 -9.34
C LEU A 118 11.97 1.60 -9.10
N SER A 119 12.52 0.55 -9.72
CA SER A 119 13.96 0.38 -9.82
C SER A 119 14.61 1.56 -10.56
N ASP A 120 15.90 1.82 -10.32
CA ASP A 120 16.65 2.85 -11.05
C ASP A 120 16.62 2.63 -12.58
N GLU A 121 16.64 1.36 -13.00
CA GLU A 121 16.53 0.97 -14.40
C GLU A 121 15.19 1.39 -14.99
N HIS A 122 14.07 1.02 -14.34
CA HIS A 122 12.73 1.44 -14.76
C HIS A 122 12.59 2.97 -14.75
N ALA A 123 13.04 3.63 -13.69
CA ALA A 123 12.99 5.09 -13.57
C ALA A 123 13.73 5.80 -14.71
N SER A 124 14.82 5.20 -15.22
CA SER A 124 15.56 5.72 -16.36
C SER A 124 14.75 5.65 -17.67
N VAL A 125 13.99 4.57 -17.89
CA VAL A 125 13.08 4.41 -19.04
C VAL A 125 12.00 5.50 -19.02
N PHE A 126 11.35 5.72 -17.88
CA PHE A 126 10.37 6.80 -17.73
C PHE A 126 11.00 8.17 -18.01
N GLN A 127 12.20 8.43 -17.49
CA GLN A 127 12.89 9.70 -17.71
C GLN A 127 13.25 9.93 -19.18
N ALA A 128 13.64 8.88 -19.90
CA ALA A 128 13.91 8.94 -21.33
C ALA A 128 12.63 9.26 -22.12
N ALA A 129 11.54 8.53 -21.88
CA ALA A 129 10.25 8.77 -22.53
C ALA A 129 9.72 10.20 -22.24
N ILE A 130 9.83 10.69 -21.00
CA ILE A 130 9.45 12.06 -20.62
C ILE A 130 10.26 13.11 -21.40
N ALA A 131 11.56 12.89 -21.57
CA ALA A 131 12.43 13.79 -22.33
C ALA A 131 12.06 13.77 -23.82
N ASN A 132 11.88 12.59 -24.41
CA ASN A 132 11.47 12.41 -25.80
C ASN A 132 10.14 13.13 -26.09
N LEU A 133 9.14 12.98 -25.21
CA LEU A 133 7.84 13.65 -25.34
C LEU A 133 7.96 15.18 -25.28
N ARG A 134 8.81 15.71 -24.39
CA ARG A 134 9.10 17.15 -24.32
C ARG A 134 9.74 17.67 -25.61
N ASP A 135 10.69 16.92 -26.15
CA ASP A 135 11.41 17.33 -27.36
C ASP A 135 10.48 17.27 -28.58
N MET A 136 9.62 16.26 -28.67
CA MET A 136 8.59 16.14 -29.71
C MET A 136 7.54 17.26 -29.61
N GLU A 137 7.04 17.57 -28.42
CA GLU A 137 6.12 18.69 -28.17
C GLU A 137 6.72 20.00 -28.70
N GLN A 138 7.95 20.33 -28.28
CA GLN A 138 8.63 21.55 -28.74
C GLN A 138 8.87 21.56 -30.25
N ALA A 139 9.20 20.41 -30.85
CA ALA A 139 9.41 20.31 -32.28
C ALA A 139 8.11 20.54 -33.06
N VAL A 140 6.99 19.98 -32.59
CA VAL A 140 5.66 20.19 -33.18
C VAL A 140 5.21 21.63 -33.02
N GLU A 141 5.31 22.22 -31.82
CA GLU A 141 4.89 23.61 -31.58
C GLU A 141 5.66 24.61 -32.46
N LYS A 142 6.98 24.47 -32.55
CA LYS A 142 7.82 25.35 -33.39
C LYS A 142 7.53 25.19 -34.88
N SER A 143 7.08 24.01 -35.30
CA SER A 143 6.92 23.66 -36.71
C SER A 143 5.45 23.67 -37.16
N LEU A 144 4.49 23.91 -36.27
CA LEU A 144 3.05 23.83 -36.57
C LEU A 144 2.64 24.60 -37.84
N PRO A 145 3.14 25.83 -38.10
CA PRO A 145 2.75 26.58 -39.30
C PRO A 145 3.32 25.99 -40.61
N ASN A 146 4.41 25.22 -40.54
CA ASN A 146 5.18 24.75 -41.69
C ASN A 146 5.71 23.31 -41.48
N MET A 147 4.85 22.41 -40.98
CA MET A 147 5.28 21.08 -40.56
C MET A 147 5.88 20.30 -41.75
N PRO A 148 7.16 19.87 -41.70
CA PRO A 148 7.78 19.17 -42.82
C PRO A 148 7.06 17.86 -43.14
N GLN A 149 6.75 17.63 -44.42
CA GLN A 149 6.23 16.34 -44.86
C GLN A 149 7.26 15.24 -44.55
N GLY A 150 6.85 14.20 -43.82
CA GLY A 150 7.72 13.08 -43.42
C GLY A 150 8.20 13.11 -41.96
N SER A 151 8.01 14.21 -41.23
CA SER A 151 8.35 14.32 -39.79
C SER A 151 7.68 13.26 -38.91
N HIS A 152 6.47 12.81 -39.28
CA HIS A 152 5.72 11.75 -38.60
C HIS A 152 6.46 10.41 -38.52
N HIS A 153 7.33 10.06 -39.48
CA HIS A 153 8.05 8.79 -39.45
C HIS A 153 9.01 8.73 -38.26
N ARG A 154 9.85 9.77 -38.12
CA ARG A 154 10.84 9.85 -37.04
C ARG A 154 10.17 9.90 -35.67
N PHE A 155 9.09 10.66 -35.53
CA PHE A 155 8.36 10.69 -34.25
C PHE A 155 7.68 9.36 -33.93
N ASN A 156 7.11 8.69 -34.93
CA ASN A 156 6.51 7.37 -34.71
C ASN A 156 7.54 6.31 -34.38
N GLU A 157 8.75 6.37 -34.94
CA GLU A 157 9.85 5.48 -34.59
C GLU A 157 10.26 5.66 -33.13
N LEU A 158 10.45 6.92 -32.69
CA LEU A 158 10.79 7.24 -31.31
C LEU A 158 9.69 6.80 -30.33
N LEU A 159 8.42 7.10 -30.63
CA LEU A 159 7.29 6.67 -29.81
C LEU A 159 7.12 5.16 -29.79
N SER A 160 7.45 4.45 -30.87
CA SER A 160 7.37 2.98 -30.87
C SER A 160 8.42 2.38 -29.95
N LYS A 161 9.64 2.93 -29.97
CA LYS A 161 10.69 2.55 -29.01
C LYS A 161 10.24 2.79 -27.57
N ASP A 162 9.71 3.98 -27.27
CA ASP A 162 9.22 4.30 -25.93
C ASP A 162 8.07 3.37 -25.50
N VAL A 163 7.16 3.01 -26.42
CA VAL A 163 6.10 2.01 -26.17
C VAL A 163 6.67 0.64 -25.83
N ASP A 164 7.64 0.15 -26.61
CA ASP A 164 8.25 -1.16 -26.41
C ASP A 164 9.00 -1.23 -25.07
N GLU A 165 9.77 -0.19 -24.73
CA GLU A 165 10.49 -0.10 -23.46
C GLU A 165 9.52 -0.04 -22.26
N LEU A 166 8.49 0.81 -22.33
CA LEU A 166 7.47 0.90 -21.26
C LEU A 166 6.64 -0.38 -21.14
N ALA A 167 6.36 -1.06 -22.26
CA ALA A 167 5.69 -2.36 -22.24
C ALA A 167 6.58 -3.44 -21.60
N GLY A 168 7.90 -3.37 -21.77
CA GLY A 168 8.86 -4.20 -21.04
C GLY A 168 8.75 -4.00 -19.53
N VAL A 169 8.78 -2.75 -19.07
CA VAL A 169 8.59 -2.41 -17.65
C VAL A 169 7.24 -2.92 -17.13
N LEU A 170 6.16 -2.74 -17.89
CA LEU A 170 4.83 -3.24 -17.53
C LEU A 170 4.81 -4.76 -17.35
N ALA A 171 5.49 -5.50 -18.23
CA ALA A 171 5.57 -6.95 -18.15
C ALA A 171 6.31 -7.37 -16.86
N GLU A 172 7.45 -6.77 -16.57
CA GLU A 172 8.24 -7.05 -15.36
C GLU A 172 7.46 -6.76 -14.07
N LEU A 173 6.75 -5.63 -14.01
CA LEU A 173 5.91 -5.29 -12.85
C LEU A 173 4.79 -6.32 -12.63
N LYS A 174 4.14 -6.79 -13.72
CA LYS A 174 3.12 -7.85 -13.63
C LYS A 174 3.70 -9.18 -13.16
N PHE A 175 4.90 -9.55 -13.60
CA PHE A 175 5.55 -10.78 -13.14
C PHE A 175 5.97 -10.70 -11.67
N SER A 176 6.36 -9.51 -11.20
CA SER A 176 6.64 -9.28 -9.77
C SER A 176 5.41 -9.47 -8.89
N GLU A 177 4.21 -9.16 -9.38
CA GLU A 177 2.95 -9.37 -8.65
C GLU A 177 2.57 -10.86 -8.59
N ILE A 178 2.79 -11.62 -9.68
CA ILE A 178 2.42 -13.04 -9.76
C ILE A 178 3.39 -13.94 -8.98
N GLY A 179 4.63 -13.50 -8.79
CA GLY A 179 5.67 -14.25 -8.08
C GLY A 179 5.75 -14.04 -6.57
N ALA A 180 4.99 -13.08 -6.02
CA ALA A 180 4.94 -12.74 -4.59
C ALA A 180 3.78 -13.43 -3.87
#